data_AF-A0A0M7BA20-F1
#
_entry.id   AF-A0A0M7BA20-F1
#
_cell.length_a   1.000
_cell.length_b   1.000
_cell.length_c   1.000
_cell.angle_alpha   90.00
_cell.angle_beta   90.00
_cell.angle_gamma   90.00
#
_symmetry.space_group_name_H-M   'P 1'
#
loop_
_entity.id
_entity.type
_entity.pdbx_description
1 polymer ?
#
loop_
_entity_poly.entity_id
_entity_poly.type
_entity_poly.pdbx_seq_one_letter_code
_entity_poly.pdbx_strand_id
1 'polypeptide(L)'
;MVTLRGGDGISFSHVDLLVRRERAEALEREVINAPDAQQNAFDFRLFVFDEQELAFTLPQARALEFMLAQTRDGAPDQHYTDILNAVGSASQRLSSLFSRKPYWSRLLRKTEGRRGWYHLDPGFVIWLLTSH
;
A
#
# COMPACT_ATOMS: atom_id res chain seq x y z
N MET A 1 22.95 -26.33 6.20
CA MET A 1 23.15 -26.98 4.90
C MET A 1 21.90 -27.79 4.61
N VAL A 2 21.05 -27.33 3.68
CA VAL A 2 19.82 -28.04 3.30
C VAL A 2 20.14 -28.86 2.06
N THR A 3 19.99 -30.18 2.14
CA THR A 3 20.13 -31.10 1.00
C THR A 3 18.74 -31.55 0.58
N LEU A 4 18.35 -31.24 -0.66
CA LEU A 4 17.07 -31.63 -1.25
C LEU A 4 17.27 -32.95 -1.99
N ARG A 5 16.42 -33.95 -1.71
CA ARG A 5 16.38 -35.20 -2.47
C ARG A 5 15.49 -35.03 -3.70
N GLY A 6 15.94 -35.56 -4.84
CA GLY A 6 15.26 -35.45 -6.12
C GLY A 6 13.86 -36.08 -6.07
N GLY A 7 12.84 -35.24 -6.10
CA GLY A 7 11.43 -35.67 -6.08
C GLY A 7 10.50 -34.68 -5.37
N ASP A 8 11.02 -33.93 -4.40
CA ASP A 8 10.21 -32.99 -3.62
C ASP A 8 10.33 -31.57 -4.21
N GLY A 9 9.27 -31.12 -4.87
CA GLY A 9 9.14 -29.73 -5.31
C GLY A 9 8.96 -28.81 -4.10
N ILE A 10 9.75 -27.74 -4.03
CA ILE A 10 9.55 -26.70 -3.02
C ILE A 10 8.44 -25.77 -3.50
N SER A 11 7.31 -25.78 -2.80
CA SER A 11 6.25 -24.79 -2.99
C SER A 11 6.57 -23.55 -2.17
N PHE A 12 6.93 -22.45 -2.85
CA PHE A 12 7.06 -21.15 -2.23
C PHE A 12 5.75 -20.39 -2.35
N SER A 13 5.19 -19.95 -1.22
CA SER A 13 4.11 -18.99 -1.20
C SER A 13 4.70 -17.58 -1.36
N HIS A 14 3.97 -16.67 -2.02
CA HIS A 14 4.42 -15.29 -2.26
C HIS A 14 4.72 -14.50 -0.98
N VAL A 15 4.34 -15.05 0.19
CA VAL A 15 4.53 -14.46 1.51
C VAL A 15 5.92 -14.76 2.10
N ASP A 16 6.66 -15.72 1.53
CA ASP A 16 7.92 -16.23 2.09
C ASP A 16 9.19 -15.78 1.34
N LEU A 17 9.05 -14.97 0.29
CA LEU A 17 10.19 -14.56 -0.54
C LEU A 17 10.88 -13.32 0.02
N LEU A 18 11.85 -13.53 0.90
CA LEU A 18 12.82 -12.52 1.33
C LEU A 18 13.92 -12.39 0.26
N VAL A 19 13.54 -11.84 -0.90
CA VAL A 19 14.42 -11.67 -2.06
C VAL A 19 14.97 -10.25 -2.08
N ARG A 20 16.28 -10.11 -2.32
CA ARG A 20 16.88 -8.78 -2.55
C ARG A 20 16.17 -8.11 -3.72
N ARG A 21 15.81 -6.84 -3.59
CA ARG A 21 15.01 -6.08 -4.58
C ARG A 21 15.41 -6.32 -6.04
N GLU A 22 16.71 -6.24 -6.30
CA GLU A 22 17.35 -6.49 -7.59
C GLU A 22 17.13 -7.90 -8.20
N ARG A 23 16.81 -8.91 -7.38
CA ARG A 23 16.45 -10.27 -7.82
C ARG A 23 14.94 -10.47 -7.98
N ALA A 24 14.12 -9.70 -7.27
CA ALA A 24 12.67 -9.73 -7.46
C ALA A 24 12.29 -9.10 -8.81
N GLU A 25 12.92 -7.97 -9.16
CA GLU A 25 12.72 -7.29 -10.45
C GLU A 25 13.13 -8.16 -11.65
N ALA A 26 14.18 -8.97 -11.50
CA ALA A 26 14.60 -9.93 -12.53
C ALA A 26 13.60 -11.09 -12.68
N LEU A 27 13.07 -11.60 -11.56
CA LEU A 27 12.11 -12.70 -11.55
C LEU A 27 10.74 -12.28 -12.11
N GLU A 28 10.29 -11.06 -11.81
CA GLU A 28 9.05 -10.50 -12.36
C GLU A 28 9.12 -10.38 -13.89
N ARG A 29 10.26 -9.94 -14.44
CA ARG A 29 10.46 -9.89 -15.90
C ARG A 29 10.53 -11.26 -16.56
N GLU A 30 11.07 -12.26 -15.87
CA GLU A 30 11.32 -13.58 -16.45
C GLU A 30 10.06 -14.47 -16.44
N VAL A 31 9.17 -14.29 -15.45
CA VAL A 31 7.99 -15.16 -15.24
C VAL A 31 6.69 -14.54 -15.77
N ILE A 32 6.58 -13.21 -15.80
CA ILE A 32 5.33 -12.53 -16.16
C ILE A 32 5.62 -11.62 -17.36
N ASN A 33 5.09 -11.98 -18.54
CA ASN A 33 4.89 -11.06 -19.66
C ASN A 33 3.82 -10.00 -19.26
N ALA A 34 4.06 -9.26 -18.18
CA ALA A 34 3.21 -8.15 -17.77
C ALA A 34 3.51 -6.99 -18.71
N PRO A 35 2.49 -6.38 -19.35
CA PRO A 35 2.67 -5.14 -20.07
C PRO A 35 3.24 -4.09 -19.10
N ASP A 36 4.13 -3.25 -19.64
CA ASP A 36 4.96 -2.25 -18.97
C ASP A 36 4.12 -1.10 -18.37
N ALA A 37 3.21 -1.42 -17.46
CA ALA A 37 2.19 -0.54 -16.94
C ALA A 37 2.40 -0.26 -15.44
N GLN A 38 3.52 0.39 -15.07
CA GLN A 38 3.68 1.22 -13.87
C GLN A 38 5.16 1.58 -13.66
N GLN A 39 5.80 2.25 -14.62
CA GLN A 39 7.20 2.66 -14.41
C GLN A 39 7.38 3.85 -13.43
N ASN A 40 6.34 4.34 -12.74
CA ASN A 40 6.49 5.36 -11.67
C ASN A 40 5.32 5.36 -10.66
N ALA A 41 4.88 4.18 -10.19
CA ALA A 41 3.94 4.16 -9.06
C ALA A 41 4.68 4.52 -7.76
N PHE A 42 4.22 5.54 -7.05
CA PHE A 42 4.75 5.88 -5.73
C PHE A 42 4.63 4.69 -4.77
N ASP A 43 5.73 4.32 -4.11
CA ASP A 43 5.75 3.19 -3.19
C ASP A 43 5.29 3.60 -1.79
N PHE A 44 4.01 3.37 -1.50
CA PHE A 44 3.42 3.65 -0.17
C PHE A 44 3.94 2.73 0.94
N ARG A 45 4.74 1.70 0.65
CA ARG A 45 5.28 0.83 1.70
C ARG A 45 6.42 1.48 2.46
N LEU A 46 7.13 2.44 1.87
CA LEU A 46 8.20 3.19 2.52
C LEU A 46 8.44 4.54 1.83
N PHE A 47 8.24 5.62 2.57
CA PHE A 47 8.50 6.98 2.08
C PHE A 47 8.76 7.96 3.23
N VAL A 48 9.29 9.14 2.91
CA VAL A 48 9.50 10.23 3.88
C VAL A 48 8.53 11.36 3.56
N PHE A 49 7.74 11.77 4.54
CA PHE A 49 6.83 12.92 4.44
C PHE A 49 6.94 13.75 5.72
N ASP A 50 7.12 15.06 5.57
CA ASP A 50 7.30 16.00 6.70
C ASP A 50 8.41 15.55 7.67
N GLU A 51 9.59 15.28 7.11
CA GLU A 51 10.80 14.79 7.81
C GLU A 51 10.61 13.44 8.54
N GLN A 52 9.48 12.77 8.32
CA GLN A 52 9.13 11.54 8.99
C GLN A 52 9.11 10.36 8.02
N GLU A 53 9.90 9.34 8.32
CA GLU A 53 9.84 8.05 7.63
C GLU A 53 8.55 7.31 8.02
N LEU A 54 7.80 6.90 7.01
CA LEU A 54 6.55 6.19 7.12
C LEU A 54 6.68 4.87 6.37
N ALA A 55 6.53 3.77 7.10
CA ALA A 55 6.55 2.43 6.55
C ALA A 55 5.17 1.79 6.75
N PHE A 56 4.58 1.21 5.69
CA PHE A 56 3.26 0.58 5.74
C PHE A 56 3.32 -0.87 5.28
N THR A 57 2.46 -1.72 5.84
CA THR A 57 2.26 -3.08 5.32
C THR A 57 1.55 -3.03 3.97
N LEU A 58 1.59 -4.11 3.19
CA LEU A 58 0.94 -4.15 1.88
C LEU A 58 -0.57 -3.76 1.92
N PRO A 59 -1.40 -4.26 2.85
CA PRO A 59 -2.80 -3.82 2.94
C PRO A 59 -2.95 -2.34 3.29
N GLN A 60 -2.04 -1.78 4.10
CA GLN A 60 -2.06 -0.36 4.46
C GLN A 60 -1.63 0.52 3.27
N ALA A 61 -0.61 0.10 2.54
CA ALA A 61 -0.16 0.76 1.32
C ALA A 61 -1.26 0.77 0.26
N ARG A 62 -1.92 -0.37 0.01
CA ARG A 62 -3.07 -0.45 -0.91
C ARG A 62 -4.24 0.43 -0.51
N ALA A 63 -4.47 0.63 0.79
CA ALA A 63 -5.51 1.55 1.24
C ALA A 63 -5.17 3.00 0.85
N LEU A 64 -3.90 3.39 0.94
CA LEU A 64 -3.45 4.72 0.52
C LEU A 64 -3.48 4.88 -1.01
N GLU A 65 -3.10 3.84 -1.76
CA GLU A 65 -3.22 3.80 -3.23
C GLU A 65 -4.67 3.97 -3.68
N PHE A 66 -5.59 3.22 -3.06
CA PHE A 66 -7.02 3.36 -3.30
C PHE A 66 -7.48 4.80 -3.05
N MET A 67 -7.12 5.37 -1.90
CA MET A 67 -7.49 6.74 -1.56
C MET A 67 -6.92 7.78 -2.54
N LEU A 68 -5.70 7.57 -3.05
CA LEU A 68 -5.11 8.44 -4.07
C LEU A 68 -5.85 8.34 -5.39
N ALA A 69 -6.21 7.13 -5.84
CA ALA A 69 -7.00 6.93 -7.04
C ALA A 69 -8.35 7.65 -6.95
N GLN A 70 -9.09 7.45 -5.86
CA GLN A 70 -10.38 8.12 -5.62
C GLN A 70 -10.24 9.65 -5.58
N THR A 71 -9.13 10.16 -5.03
CA THR A 71 -8.83 11.59 -5.02
C THR A 71 -8.60 12.13 -6.44
N ARG A 72 -7.85 11.39 -7.28
CA ARG A 72 -7.61 11.75 -8.69
C ARG A 72 -8.88 11.70 -9.54
N ASP A 73 -9.80 10.80 -9.20
CA ASP A 73 -11.09 10.64 -9.87
C ASP A 73 -12.15 11.67 -9.40
N GLY A 74 -11.78 12.61 -8.53
CA GLY A 74 -12.67 13.67 -8.04
C GLY A 74 -13.62 13.23 -6.92
N ALA A 75 -13.40 12.07 -6.31
CA ALA A 75 -14.14 11.54 -5.17
C ALA A 75 -13.23 11.36 -3.93
N PRO A 76 -12.64 12.43 -3.37
CA PRO A 76 -11.60 12.33 -2.33
C PRO A 76 -12.11 11.77 -0.99
N ASP A 77 -13.39 11.96 -0.68
CA ASP A 77 -14.01 11.45 0.55
C ASP A 77 -14.49 10.02 0.36
N GLN A 78 -13.97 9.11 1.17
CA GLN A 78 -14.34 7.69 1.16
C GLN A 78 -14.83 7.25 2.53
N HIS A 79 -15.87 6.41 2.56
CA HIS A 79 -16.32 5.82 3.81
C HIS A 79 -15.36 4.70 4.22
N TYR A 80 -15.15 4.52 5.52
CA TYR A 80 -14.15 3.58 6.03
C TYR A 80 -14.39 2.14 5.57
N THR A 81 -15.64 1.74 5.32
CA THR A 81 -15.97 0.41 4.79
C THR A 81 -15.42 0.21 3.38
N ASP A 82 -15.48 1.23 2.54
CA ASP A 82 -15.05 1.15 1.14
C ASP A 82 -13.52 1.00 1.08
N ILE A 83 -12.81 1.75 1.92
CA ILE A 83 -11.35 1.64 2.09
C ILE A 83 -10.96 0.22 2.54
N LEU A 84 -11.68 -0.34 3.51
CA LEU A 84 -11.41 -1.68 4.03
C LEU A 84 -11.72 -2.77 2.99
N ASN A 85 -12.82 -2.62 2.25
CA ASN A 85 -13.22 -3.52 1.18
C ASN A 85 -12.21 -3.53 0.04
N ALA A 86 -11.70 -2.36 -0.36
CA ALA A 86 -10.69 -2.22 -1.41
C ALA A 86 -9.42 -3.02 -1.13
N VAL A 87 -9.10 -3.24 0.15
CA VAL A 87 -7.90 -3.99 0.59
C VAL A 87 -8.22 -5.38 1.13
N GLY A 88 -9.47 -5.83 1.04
CA GLY A 88 -9.91 -7.14 1.54
C GLY A 88 -9.71 -7.32 3.06
N SER A 89 -9.73 -6.23 3.84
CA SER A 89 -9.48 -6.28 5.28
C SER A 89 -10.72 -6.74 6.04
N ALA A 90 -10.55 -7.73 6.93
CA ALA A 90 -11.58 -8.15 7.89
C ALA A 90 -11.75 -7.18 9.08
N SER A 91 -11.00 -6.08 9.12
CA SER A 91 -11.09 -5.11 10.21
C SER A 91 -12.44 -4.41 10.21
N GLN A 92 -12.99 -4.11 11.39
CA GLN A 92 -14.23 -3.33 11.51
C GLN A 92 -13.99 -1.81 11.59
N ARG A 93 -12.75 -1.37 11.72
CA ARG A 93 -12.37 0.03 11.89
C ARG A 93 -11.08 0.31 11.14
N LEU A 94 -10.99 1.51 10.55
CA LEU A 94 -9.77 1.95 9.87
C LEU A 94 -8.58 2.04 10.83
N SER A 95 -8.81 2.50 12.07
CA SER A 95 -7.78 2.53 13.11
C SER A 95 -7.20 1.15 13.43
N SER A 96 -7.98 0.07 13.24
CA SER A 96 -7.49 -1.30 13.46
C SER A 96 -6.52 -1.72 12.34
N LEU A 97 -6.85 -1.38 11.08
CA LEU A 97 -5.95 -1.59 9.93
C LEU A 97 -4.59 -0.91 10.16
N PHE A 98 -4.57 0.27 10.77
CA PHE A 98 -3.37 1.06 11.03
C PHE A 98 -2.85 1.01 12.48
N SER A 99 -3.33 0.07 13.31
CA SER A 99 -3.11 0.08 14.77
C SER A 99 -1.65 0.14 15.25
N ARG A 100 -0.69 -0.27 14.42
CA ARG A 100 0.75 -0.26 14.72
C ARG A 100 1.53 0.84 14.01
N LYS A 101 0.86 1.73 13.30
CA LYS A 101 1.47 2.81 12.54
C LYS A 101 1.10 4.12 13.20
N PRO A 102 1.89 4.60 14.19
CA PRO A 102 1.66 5.93 14.71
C PRO A 102 1.69 6.90 13.51
N TYR A 103 0.89 7.97 13.56
CA TYR A 103 0.85 9.02 12.54
C TYR A 103 0.16 8.70 11.20
N TRP A 104 -0.45 7.53 11.00
CA TRP A 104 -1.28 7.28 9.80
C TRP A 104 -2.41 8.30 9.63
N SER A 105 -2.93 8.82 10.75
CA SER A 105 -3.96 9.87 10.79
C SER A 105 -3.47 11.26 10.39
N ARG A 106 -2.17 11.42 10.10
CA ARG A 106 -1.62 12.59 9.40
C ARG A 106 -1.83 12.50 7.90
N LEU A 107 -1.94 11.29 7.36
CA LEU A 107 -2.17 11.04 5.93
C LEU A 107 -3.66 10.90 5.62
N LEU A 108 -4.41 10.19 6.47
CA LEU A 108 -5.85 10.00 6.31
C LEU A 108 -6.60 10.77 7.40
N ARG A 109 -7.20 11.89 7.00
CA ARG A 109 -7.97 12.78 7.87
C ARG A 109 -9.44 12.36 7.89
N LYS A 110 -10.11 12.61 9.02
CA LYS A 110 -11.57 12.48 9.09
C LYS A 110 -12.20 13.64 8.35
N THR A 111 -13.24 13.38 7.58
CA THR A 111 -14.04 14.43 6.94
C THR A 111 -14.94 15.10 7.98
N GLU A 112 -14.84 16.42 8.09
CA GLU A 112 -15.62 17.19 9.07
C GLU A 112 -17.13 17.03 8.81
N GLY A 113 -17.91 16.92 9.90
CA GLY A 113 -19.36 16.71 9.82
C GLY A 113 -19.81 15.34 9.31
N ARG A 114 -18.91 14.46 8.86
CA ARG A 114 -19.25 13.16 8.27
C ARG A 114 -18.62 11.99 9.03
N ARG A 115 -19.41 11.33 9.87
CA ARG A 115 -18.94 10.18 10.67
C ARG A 115 -18.51 9.01 9.78
N GLY A 116 -17.28 8.54 9.99
CA GLY A 116 -16.75 7.38 9.28
C GLY A 116 -16.20 7.68 7.89
N TRP A 117 -16.18 8.95 7.48
CA TRP A 117 -15.63 9.39 6.21
C TRP A 117 -14.21 9.91 6.40
N TYR A 118 -13.36 9.61 5.42
CA TYR A 118 -11.94 9.95 5.41
C TYR A 118 -11.53 10.49 4.05
N HIS A 119 -10.51 11.35 4.04
CA HIS A 119 -9.85 11.84 2.83
C HIS A 119 -8.34 11.87 3.07
N LEU A 120 -7.55 11.91 1.97
CA LEU A 120 -6.13 12.16 2.09
C LEU A 120 -5.88 13.61 2.54
N ASP A 121 -4.92 13.80 3.43
CA ASP A 121 -4.47 15.12 3.84
C ASP A 121 -4.04 15.94 2.60
N PRO A 122 -4.60 17.14 2.38
CA PRO A 122 -4.29 17.92 1.19
C PRO A 122 -2.81 18.25 1.02
N GLY A 123 -2.10 18.50 2.13
CA GLY A 123 -0.65 18.75 2.11
C GLY A 123 0.13 17.53 1.65
N PHE A 124 -0.28 16.34 2.09
CA PHE A 124 0.27 15.08 1.61
C PHE A 124 0.01 14.86 0.12
N VAL A 125 -1.21 15.13 -0.37
CA VAL A 125 -1.53 14.98 -1.80
C VAL A 125 -0.69 15.91 -2.67
N ILE A 126 -0.57 17.18 -2.28
CA ILE A 126 0.24 18.17 -3.01
C ILE A 126 1.71 17.73 -3.04
N TRP A 127 2.26 17.33 -1.88
CA TRP A 127 3.63 16.82 -1.78
C TRP A 127 3.86 15.63 -2.72
N LEU A 128 2.92 14.69 -2.73
CA LEU A 128 2.98 13.47 -3.53
C LEU A 128 2.97 13.76 -5.04
N LEU A 129 2.09 14.67 -5.49
CA LEU A 129 1.92 15.02 -6.90
C LEU A 129 3.00 15.99 -7.44
N THR A 130 3.74 16.66 -6.56
CA THR A 130 4.82 17.58 -6.95
C THR A 130 6.18 16.89 -6.94
N SER A 131 6.33 15.83 -6.15
CA SER A 131 7.60 15.11 -5.97
C SER A 131 7.74 13.88 -6.89
N HIS A 132 6.65 13.44 -7.52
CA HIS A 132 6.56 12.24 -8.35
C HIS A 132 5.53 12.43 -9.48
#